data_AF-A0A349PLI0-F1
#
_entry.id   AF-A0A349PLI0-F1
#
_cell.length_a   1.000
_cell.length_b   1.000
_cell.length_c   1.000
_cell.angle_alpha   90.00
_cell.angle_beta   90.00
_cell.angle_gamma   90.00
#
_symmetry.space_group_name_H-M   'P 1'
#
loop_
_entity.id
_entity.type
_entity.pdbx_description
1 polymer ?
#
loop_
_entity_poly.entity_id
_entity_poly.type
_entity_poly.pdbx_seq_one_letter_code
_entity_poly.pdbx_strand_id
1 'polypeptide(L)'
;MNKLILLFLFFFCSNIGAQDSLPLAKKEKIVFTEKDVVVDSDFVALKPFAKNFKKKYIDEAFIYEFKTPEKNAWDRFKEWLANFFKNIFKFTDSKSAVNFVDILLRTIAILIVLAVIYMIVKSIMNKEGQWVFGKNSDRKIINYDEIEKNLHKVDFEKLIQKSLESGENRLTIRYYYLWLLKKMSENHLIEWDVEKTNSDYLYEIKDEAQKEDFAYLSYLYNNIWYGEFELDEATFAKARNAFEKSIKKINNG
;
A
#
# COMPACT_ATOMS: atom_id res chain seq x y z
N MET A 1 21.72 11.36 -19.43
CA MET A 1 20.34 11.54 -18.94
C MET A 1 19.26 11.39 -20.04
N ASN A 2 19.53 10.71 -21.17
CA ASN A 2 18.61 10.68 -22.32
C ASN A 2 18.04 9.28 -22.69
N LYS A 3 18.35 8.22 -21.94
CA LYS A 3 17.81 6.87 -22.24
C LYS A 3 16.52 6.53 -21.47
N LEU A 4 16.22 7.26 -20.39
CA LEU A 4 15.00 7.06 -19.60
C LEU A 4 13.77 7.78 -20.22
N ILE A 5 14.00 8.89 -20.92
CA ILE A 5 12.94 9.68 -21.59
C ILE A 5 12.40 8.94 -22.83
N LEU A 6 13.26 8.19 -23.54
CA LEU A 6 12.85 7.34 -24.67
C LEU A 6 11.93 6.18 -24.28
N LEU A 7 12.03 5.70 -23.04
CA LEU A 7 11.18 4.63 -22.51
C LEU A 7 9.78 5.15 -22.09
N PHE A 8 9.69 6.41 -21.65
CA PHE A 8 8.42 7.09 -21.38
C PHE A 8 7.66 7.48 -22.65
N LEU A 9 8.38 7.84 -23.73
CA LEU A 9 7.79 8.17 -25.04
C LEU A 9 7.22 6.95 -25.77
N PHE A 10 7.70 5.74 -25.50
CA PHE A 10 7.19 4.51 -26.12
C PHE A 10 5.82 4.09 -25.58
N PHE A 11 5.47 4.48 -24.36
CA PHE A 11 4.18 4.13 -23.73
C PHE A 11 3.02 5.05 -24.12
N PHE A 12 3.29 6.20 -24.75
CA PHE A 12 2.27 7.19 -25.13
C PHE A 12 1.81 7.08 -26.60
N CYS A 13 2.47 6.30 -27.44
CA CYS A 13 2.14 6.20 -28.88
C CYS A 13 1.23 5.01 -29.27
N SER A 14 0.76 4.19 -28.32
CA SER A 14 -0.03 2.98 -28.61
C SER A 14 -1.55 3.18 -28.59
N ASN A 15 -2.06 4.41 -28.53
CA ASN A 15 -3.49 4.70 -28.73
C ASN A 15 -3.72 5.54 -30.00
N ILE A 16 -3.47 4.95 -31.16
CA ILE A 16 -4.07 5.40 -32.41
C ILE A 16 -5.13 4.36 -32.77
N GLY A 17 -6.37 4.64 -32.38
CA GLY A 17 -7.54 3.93 -32.89
C GLY A 17 -7.75 4.28 -34.36
N ALA A 18 -7.01 3.63 -35.26
CA ALA A 18 -7.34 3.60 -36.67
C ALA A 18 -8.34 2.45 -36.87
N GLN A 19 -9.63 2.77 -36.84
CA GLN A 19 -10.67 1.83 -37.24
C GLN A 19 -10.93 2.04 -38.75
N ASP A 20 -10.21 1.29 -39.57
CA ASP A 20 -10.53 1.17 -40.99
C ASP A 20 -11.88 0.48 -41.11
N SER A 21 -12.90 1.23 -41.54
CA SER A 21 -14.18 0.65 -41.94
C SER A 21 -14.01 0.06 -43.33
N LEU A 22 -13.97 -1.27 -43.42
CA LEU A 22 -14.01 -1.96 -44.71
C LEU A 22 -15.34 -1.62 -45.41
N PRO A 23 -15.33 -1.25 -46.71
CA PRO A 23 -16.57 -1.03 -47.44
C PRO A 23 -17.32 -2.36 -47.52
N LEU A 24 -18.43 -2.45 -46.78
CA LEU A 24 -19.33 -3.59 -46.84
C LEU A 24 -19.95 -3.60 -48.23
N ALA A 25 -19.51 -4.52 -49.10
CA ALA A 25 -20.17 -4.76 -50.36
C ALA A 25 -21.65 -5.05 -50.07
N LYS A 26 -22.54 -4.20 -50.59
CA LYS A 26 -23.98 -4.36 -50.47
C LYS A 26 -24.37 -5.65 -51.19
N LYS A 27 -24.36 -6.78 -50.47
CA LYS A 27 -24.99 -8.01 -50.94
C LYS A 27 -26.48 -7.69 -51.10
N GLU A 28 -26.94 -7.64 -52.35
CA GLU A 28 -28.36 -7.61 -52.63
C GLU A 28 -28.99 -8.82 -51.94
N LYS A 29 -29.79 -8.51 -50.91
CA LYS A 29 -30.46 -9.51 -50.10
C LYS A 29 -31.55 -10.08 -51.00
N ILE A 30 -31.41 -11.34 -51.41
CA ILE A 30 -32.52 -12.05 -52.06
C ILE A 30 -33.62 -12.14 -51.00
N VAL A 31 -34.66 -11.32 -51.16
CA VAL A 31 -35.80 -11.29 -50.25
C VAL A 31 -36.77 -12.37 -50.72
N PHE A 32 -36.72 -13.53 -50.07
CA PHE A 32 -37.75 -14.54 -50.21
C PHE A 32 -39.04 -14.02 -49.57
N THR A 33 -40.14 -14.07 -50.31
CA THR A 33 -41.47 -13.75 -49.78
C THR A 33 -42.07 -14.99 -49.11
N GLU A 34 -42.99 -14.86 -48.16
CA GLU A 34 -43.66 -16.00 -47.48
C GLU A 34 -44.25 -17.04 -48.45
N LYS A 35 -44.59 -16.59 -49.66
CA LYS A 35 -45.15 -17.39 -50.76
C LYS A 35 -44.14 -18.37 -51.37
N ASP A 36 -42.85 -18.11 -51.19
CA ASP A 36 -41.74 -18.86 -51.78
C ASP A 36 -41.17 -19.93 -50.83
N VAL A 37 -41.68 -19.97 -49.59
CA VAL A 37 -41.25 -20.92 -48.56
C VAL A 37 -42.25 -22.07 -48.49
N VAL A 38 -41.88 -23.22 -49.06
CA VAL A 38 -42.63 -24.46 -48.82
C VAL A 38 -42.26 -24.97 -47.43
N VAL A 39 -43.22 -24.93 -46.51
CA VAL A 39 -43.03 -25.42 -45.15
C VAL A 39 -43.03 -26.95 -45.18
N ASP A 40 -41.86 -27.53 -45.02
CA ASP A 40 -41.69 -28.96 -44.82
C ASP A 40 -42.50 -29.39 -43.58
N SER A 41 -43.55 -30.16 -43.84
CA SER A 41 -44.49 -30.66 -42.81
C SER A 41 -44.23 -32.13 -42.49
N ASP A 42 -43.15 -32.71 -43.03
CA ASP A 42 -42.80 -34.09 -42.74
C ASP A 42 -42.42 -34.25 -41.26
N PHE A 43 -42.99 -35.29 -40.66
CA PHE A 43 -42.71 -35.64 -39.29
C PHE A 43 -41.30 -36.26 -39.18
N VAL A 44 -40.35 -35.49 -38.66
CA VAL A 44 -39.00 -36.00 -38.38
C VAL A 44 -38.97 -36.69 -37.02
N ALA A 45 -38.85 -38.01 -37.02
CA ALA A 45 -38.62 -38.77 -35.80
C ALA A 45 -37.25 -38.39 -35.19
N LEU A 46 -37.29 -37.73 -34.03
CA LEU A 46 -36.08 -37.35 -33.28
C LEU A 46 -35.36 -38.62 -32.81
N LYS A 47 -34.16 -38.88 -33.34
CA LYS A 47 -33.28 -39.94 -32.84
C LYS A 47 -32.43 -39.41 -31.68
N PRO A 48 -32.63 -39.91 -30.45
CA PRO A 48 -31.79 -39.51 -29.33
C PRO A 48 -30.39 -40.11 -29.48
N PHE A 49 -29.37 -39.34 -29.07
CA PHE A 49 -28.02 -39.90 -28.94
C PHE A 49 -28.00 -40.98 -27.85
N ALA A 50 -27.26 -42.05 -28.09
CA ALA A 50 -26.97 -43.03 -27.04
C ALA A 50 -26.29 -42.33 -25.85
N LYS A 51 -26.65 -42.70 -24.61
CA LYS A 51 -26.17 -42.05 -23.38
C LYS A 51 -24.63 -41.86 -23.30
N ASN A 52 -23.87 -42.74 -23.97
CA ASN A 52 -22.40 -42.74 -23.97
C ASN A 52 -21.77 -42.55 -25.37
N PHE A 53 -22.46 -41.93 -26.33
CA PHE A 53 -21.99 -41.84 -27.72
C PHE A 53 -20.57 -41.28 -27.86
N LYS A 54 -20.15 -40.38 -26.97
CA LYS A 54 -18.80 -39.77 -26.95
C LYS A 54 -17.67 -40.79 -26.77
N LYS A 55 -17.91 -41.91 -26.09
CA LYS A 55 -16.87 -42.95 -25.86
C LYS A 55 -16.37 -43.59 -27.15
N LYS A 56 -17.19 -43.58 -28.22
CA LYS A 56 -16.85 -44.14 -29.53
C LYS A 56 -15.78 -43.32 -30.28
N TYR A 57 -15.50 -42.09 -29.85
CA TYR A 57 -14.68 -41.13 -30.58
C TYR A 57 -13.41 -40.68 -29.81
N ILE A 58 -12.92 -41.54 -28.90
CA ILE A 58 -11.72 -41.26 -28.08
C ILE A 58 -10.46 -41.95 -28.65
N ASP A 59 -10.66 -42.87 -29.59
CA ASP A 59 -9.60 -43.62 -30.28
C ASP A 59 -8.70 -42.70 -31.13
N GLU A 60 -7.42 -43.07 -31.26
CA GLU A 60 -6.41 -42.42 -32.11
C GLU A 60 -6.86 -42.22 -33.56
N ALA A 61 -7.69 -43.13 -34.11
CA ALA A 61 -8.30 -43.01 -35.43
C ALA A 61 -9.22 -41.78 -35.59
N PHE A 62 -9.62 -41.16 -34.47
CA PHE A 62 -10.42 -39.93 -34.42
C PHE A 62 -9.60 -38.70 -34.01
N ILE A 63 -8.27 -38.82 -33.88
CA ILE A 63 -7.35 -37.71 -33.63
C ILE A 63 -6.78 -37.25 -34.98
N TYR A 64 -7.49 -36.34 -35.64
CA TYR A 64 -7.18 -35.92 -37.02
C TYR A 64 -5.98 -34.95 -37.14
N GLU A 65 -5.45 -34.43 -36.03
CA GLU A 65 -4.35 -33.47 -36.07
C GLU A 65 -3.35 -33.69 -34.92
N PHE A 66 -2.15 -34.19 -35.24
CA PHE A 66 -0.99 -34.01 -34.36
C PHE A 66 -0.51 -32.55 -34.50
N LYS A 67 -1.21 -31.62 -33.86
CA LYS A 67 -0.67 -30.27 -33.67
C LYS A 67 0.48 -30.40 -32.66
N THR A 68 1.71 -30.23 -33.12
CA THR A 68 2.82 -29.96 -32.20
C THR A 68 2.37 -28.83 -31.29
N PRO A 69 2.43 -28.99 -29.95
CA PRO A 69 1.90 -27.99 -29.05
C PRO A 69 2.54 -26.64 -29.39
N GLU A 70 1.71 -25.62 -29.61
CA GLU A 70 2.20 -24.29 -29.90
C GLU A 70 3.09 -23.83 -28.75
N LYS A 71 4.31 -23.40 -29.06
CA LYS A 71 5.25 -22.94 -28.05
C LYS A 71 4.64 -21.77 -27.30
N ASN A 72 4.53 -21.89 -25.99
CA ASN A 72 4.02 -20.81 -25.17
C ASN A 72 5.11 -19.73 -24.97
N ALA A 73 4.76 -18.62 -24.30
CA ALA A 73 5.71 -17.54 -24.04
C ALA A 73 6.92 -18.00 -23.20
N TRP A 74 6.73 -18.98 -22.31
CA TRP A 74 7.77 -19.54 -21.45
C TRP A 74 8.77 -20.41 -22.22
N ASP A 75 8.28 -21.21 -23.16
CA ASP A 75 9.12 -22.04 -24.04
C ASP A 75 10.03 -21.14 -24.89
N ARG A 76 9.47 -20.07 -25.46
CA ARG A 76 10.25 -19.06 -26.20
C ARG A 76 11.28 -18.35 -25.34
N PHE A 77 10.95 -18.05 -24.08
CA PHE A 77 11.90 -17.46 -23.13
C PHE A 77 13.05 -18.41 -22.81
N LYS A 78 12.77 -19.69 -22.51
CA LYS A 78 13.82 -20.70 -22.26
C LYS A 78 14.72 -20.87 -23.49
N GLU A 79 14.16 -20.90 -24.69
CA GLU A 79 14.94 -21.01 -25.94
C GLU A 79 15.84 -19.80 -26.18
N TRP A 80 15.32 -18.58 -25.97
CA TRP A 80 16.12 -17.36 -26.03
C TRP A 80 17.27 -17.39 -25.02
N LEU A 81 16.99 -17.76 -23.77
CA LEU A 81 17.98 -17.82 -22.70
C LEU A 81 19.03 -18.92 -22.98
N ALA A 82 18.61 -20.04 -23.54
CA ALA A 82 19.51 -21.13 -23.97
C ALA A 82 20.44 -20.67 -25.09
N ASN A 83 19.92 -19.91 -26.06
CA ASN A 83 20.74 -19.34 -27.13
C ASN A 83 21.75 -18.31 -26.59
N PHE A 84 21.36 -17.48 -25.62
CA PHE A 84 22.27 -16.54 -24.95
C PHE A 84 23.45 -17.28 -24.30
N PHE A 85 23.17 -18.33 -23.52
CA PHE A 85 24.23 -19.12 -22.87
C PHE A 85 25.03 -19.99 -23.84
N LYS A 86 24.40 -20.50 -24.91
CA LYS A 86 25.11 -21.18 -26.01
C LYS A 86 26.18 -20.29 -26.61
N ASN A 87 25.89 -19.01 -26.82
CA ASN A 87 26.87 -18.07 -27.38
C ASN A 87 28.00 -17.73 -26.41
N ILE A 88 27.71 -17.63 -25.11
CA ILE A 88 28.70 -17.30 -24.07
C ILE A 88 29.63 -18.49 -23.78
N PHE A 89 29.06 -19.68 -23.60
CA PHE A 89 29.81 -20.89 -23.21
C PHE A 89 30.20 -21.77 -24.39
N LYS A 90 29.87 -21.35 -25.62
CA LYS A 90 30.17 -22.06 -26.89
C LYS A 90 29.75 -23.54 -26.87
N PHE A 91 28.54 -23.83 -26.37
CA PHE A 91 28.03 -25.20 -26.36
C PHE A 91 27.90 -25.74 -27.79
N THR A 92 28.50 -26.91 -28.05
CA THR A 92 28.52 -27.56 -29.37
C THR A 92 27.15 -28.08 -29.80
N ASP A 93 26.27 -28.38 -28.84
CA ASP A 93 24.94 -28.95 -29.08
C ASP A 93 23.83 -28.07 -28.47
N SER A 94 22.78 -27.81 -29.26
CA SER A 94 21.61 -27.02 -28.85
C SER A 94 20.80 -27.71 -27.75
N LYS A 95 20.76 -29.04 -27.73
CA LYS A 95 20.04 -29.80 -26.68
C LYS A 95 20.74 -29.65 -25.33
N SER A 96 22.07 -29.66 -25.34
CA SER A 96 22.89 -29.42 -24.15
C SER A 96 22.67 -28.02 -23.56
N ALA A 97 22.50 -26.99 -24.40
CA ALA A 97 22.23 -25.63 -23.95
C ALA A 97 20.84 -25.49 -23.29
N VAL A 98 19.81 -26.14 -23.84
CA VAL A 98 18.46 -26.15 -23.25
C VAL A 98 18.46 -26.89 -21.92
N ASN A 99 19.11 -28.06 -21.84
CA ASN A 99 19.24 -28.81 -20.58
C ASN A 99 19.99 -28.01 -19.51
N PHE A 100 21.05 -27.31 -19.89
CA PHE A 100 21.79 -26.44 -18.97
C PHE A 100 20.90 -25.34 -18.40
N VAL A 101 20.11 -24.66 -19.25
CA VAL A 101 19.18 -23.62 -18.79
C VAL A 101 18.11 -24.18 -17.86
N ASP A 102 17.59 -25.38 -18.13
CA ASP A 102 16.58 -26.00 -17.28
C ASP A 102 17.15 -26.34 -15.89
N ILE A 103 18.37 -26.91 -15.83
CA ILE A 103 19.10 -27.16 -14.58
C ILE A 103 19.40 -25.86 -13.84
N LEU A 104 19.84 -24.81 -14.55
CA LEU A 104 20.15 -23.50 -13.99
C LEU A 104 18.90 -22.88 -13.33
N LEU A 105 17.78 -22.82 -14.06
CA LEU A 105 16.53 -22.26 -13.55
C LEU A 105 16.00 -23.06 -12.35
N ARG A 106 16.11 -24.39 -12.37
CA ARG A 106 15.73 -25.24 -11.24
C ARG A 106 16.61 -24.99 -10.02
N THR A 107 17.92 -24.83 -10.22
CA THR A 107 18.87 -24.55 -9.14
C THR A 107 18.60 -23.18 -8.52
N ILE A 108 18.37 -22.16 -9.34
CA ILE A 108 17.99 -20.81 -8.88
C ILE A 108 16.67 -20.86 -8.10
N ALA A 109 15.67 -21.59 -8.58
CA ALA A 109 14.40 -21.73 -7.87
C ALA A 109 14.58 -22.36 -6.47
N ILE A 110 15.39 -23.41 -6.35
CA ILE A 110 15.72 -24.03 -5.05
C ILE A 110 16.45 -23.03 -4.13
N LEU A 111 17.43 -22.30 -4.66
CA LEU A 111 18.16 -21.28 -3.90
C LEU A 111 17.26 -20.15 -3.42
N ILE A 112 16.30 -19.70 -4.24
CA ILE A 112 15.31 -18.69 -3.86
C ILE A 112 14.46 -19.21 -2.70
N VAL A 113 13.97 -20.45 -2.78
CA VAL A 113 13.17 -21.06 -1.70
C VAL A 113 13.98 -21.13 -0.40
N LEU A 114 15.22 -21.58 -0.46
CA LEU A 114 16.11 -21.62 0.70
C LEU A 114 16.41 -20.22 1.27
N ALA A 115 16.62 -19.23 0.40
CA ALA A 115 16.84 -17.85 0.80
C ALA A 115 15.61 -17.25 1.50
N VAL A 116 14.40 -17.51 0.99
CA VAL A 116 13.14 -17.08 1.61
C VAL A 116 12.97 -17.74 2.98
N ILE A 117 13.19 -19.04 3.09
CA ILE A 117 13.11 -19.75 4.39
C ILE A 117 14.13 -19.16 5.37
N TYR A 118 15.37 -18.97 4.94
CA TYR A 118 16.41 -18.34 5.75
C TYR A 118 16.02 -16.92 6.20
N MET A 119 15.47 -16.10 5.30
CA MET A 119 14.99 -14.75 5.62
C MET A 119 13.87 -14.78 6.66
N ILE A 120 12.91 -15.70 6.55
CA ILE A 120 11.82 -15.86 7.53
C ILE A 120 12.39 -16.24 8.90
N VAL A 121 13.25 -17.25 8.96
CA VAL A 121 13.87 -17.71 10.22
C VAL A 121 14.69 -16.60 10.86
N LYS A 122 15.55 -15.92 10.07
CA LYS A 122 16.35 -14.78 10.53
C LYS A 122 15.48 -13.63 11.03
N SER A 123 14.40 -13.32 10.30
CA SER A 123 13.46 -12.25 10.66
C SER A 123 12.77 -12.50 11.99
N ILE A 124 12.42 -13.76 12.29
CA ILE A 124 11.82 -14.16 13.58
C ILE A 124 12.87 -14.09 14.70
N MET A 125 14.08 -14.62 14.47
CA MET A 125 15.14 -14.67 15.50
C MET A 125 15.68 -13.29 15.88
N ASN A 126 15.87 -12.39 14.92
CA ASN A 126 16.46 -11.08 15.18
C ASN A 126 15.43 -10.02 15.61
N LYS A 127 14.13 -10.36 15.71
CA LYS A 127 13.02 -9.38 15.86
C LYS A 127 13.01 -8.30 14.76
N GLU A 128 13.77 -8.50 13.68
CA GLU A 128 13.97 -7.60 12.54
C GLU A 128 12.87 -7.70 11.48
N GLY A 129 11.80 -8.48 11.71
CA GLY A 129 10.61 -8.54 10.84
C GLY A 129 9.91 -7.20 10.59
N GLN A 130 10.34 -6.13 11.27
CA GLN A 130 9.93 -4.77 11.00
C GLN A 130 10.55 -4.16 9.74
N TRP A 131 11.62 -4.69 9.14
CA TRP A 131 12.19 -4.06 7.93
C TRP A 131 11.46 -4.43 6.62
N VAL A 132 10.90 -5.64 6.53
CA VAL A 132 10.24 -6.14 5.30
C VAL A 132 8.72 -5.88 5.29
N PHE A 133 8.10 -5.85 6.48
CA PHE A 133 6.66 -5.54 6.64
C PHE A 133 6.40 -4.27 7.47
N GLY A 134 7.42 -3.67 8.07
CA GLY A 134 7.28 -2.36 8.70
C GLY A 134 7.45 -1.28 7.66
N LYS A 135 6.31 -0.73 7.24
CA LYS A 135 6.21 0.68 6.86
C LYS A 135 7.07 1.49 7.85
N ASN A 136 8.00 2.31 7.36
CA ASN A 136 8.89 3.18 8.17
C ASN A 136 8.14 3.88 9.31
N SER A 137 8.04 3.19 10.44
CA SER A 137 7.30 3.57 11.64
C SER A 137 8.22 3.45 12.85
N ASP A 138 9.49 3.81 12.65
CA ASP A 138 10.40 4.15 13.75
C ASP A 138 10.00 5.48 14.43
N ARG A 139 9.06 6.22 13.85
CA ARG A 139 8.07 6.87 14.70
C ARG A 139 7.14 5.77 15.16
N LYS A 140 7.35 5.23 16.38
CA LYS A 140 6.23 4.75 17.22
C LYS A 140 5.06 5.63 16.79
N ILE A 141 4.02 5.07 16.17
CA ILE A 141 2.77 5.79 16.02
C ILE A 141 2.34 5.96 17.47
N ILE A 142 2.84 7.01 18.09
CA ILE A 142 2.30 7.57 19.30
C ILE A 142 0.93 7.96 18.80
N ASN A 143 -0.02 7.08 19.03
CA ASN A 143 -1.39 7.32 18.68
C ASN A 143 -1.80 8.47 19.58
N TYR A 144 -1.86 9.69 19.02
CA TYR A 144 -2.18 10.88 19.79
C TYR A 144 -3.54 10.69 20.49
N ASP A 145 -4.46 9.99 19.83
CA ASP A 145 -5.75 9.60 20.39
C ASP A 145 -5.60 8.68 21.62
N GLU A 146 -4.56 7.83 21.67
CA GLU A 146 -4.30 6.96 22.83
C GLU A 146 -3.72 7.75 24.01
N ILE A 147 -2.86 8.74 23.74
CA ILE A 147 -2.34 9.67 24.76
C ILE A 147 -3.49 10.45 25.37
N GLU A 148 -4.37 11.03 24.55
CA GLU A 148 -5.49 11.86 25.03
C GLU A 148 -6.53 11.03 25.79
N LYS A 149 -6.88 9.84 25.28
CA LYS A 149 -7.79 8.92 25.98
C LYS A 149 -7.25 8.41 27.31
N ASN A 150 -5.92 8.36 27.48
CA ASN A 150 -5.27 7.86 28.69
C ASN A 150 -4.45 8.94 29.40
N LEU A 151 -4.83 10.21 29.28
CA LEU A 151 -4.03 11.37 29.72
C LEU A 151 -3.40 11.19 31.11
N HIS A 152 -4.16 10.69 32.08
CA HIS A 152 -3.71 10.45 33.45
C HIS A 152 -2.55 9.44 33.59
N LYS A 153 -2.49 8.44 32.70
CA LYS A 153 -1.48 7.36 32.72
C LYS A 153 -0.20 7.71 31.96
N VAL A 154 -0.20 8.82 31.23
CA VAL A 154 0.92 9.20 30.35
C VAL A 154 2.06 9.81 31.16
N ASP A 155 3.28 9.36 30.86
CA ASP A 155 4.53 9.94 31.34
C ASP A 155 4.99 11.04 30.38
N PHE A 156 4.57 12.28 30.67
CA PHE A 156 4.87 13.44 29.83
C PHE A 156 6.34 13.87 29.89
N GLU A 157 7.02 13.66 31.02
CA GLU A 157 8.44 14.00 31.16
C GLU A 157 9.27 13.21 30.15
N LYS A 158 9.02 11.91 30.04
CA LYS A 158 9.68 11.04 29.06
C LYS A 158 9.35 11.42 27.62
N LEU A 159 8.10 11.77 27.32
CA LEU A 159 7.68 12.19 25.98
C LEU A 159 8.33 13.50 25.56
N ILE A 160 8.37 14.48 26.46
CA ILE A 160 9.00 15.79 26.26
C ILE A 160 10.51 15.64 26.06
N GLN A 161 11.18 14.84 26.90
CA GLN A 161 12.61 14.59 26.76
C GLN A 161 12.94 14.00 25.37
N LYS A 162 12.15 13.01 24.94
CA LYS A 162 12.33 12.38 23.63
C LYS A 162 12.08 13.36 22.47
N SER A 163 11.06 14.21 22.56
CA SER A 163 10.74 15.16 21.48
C SER A 163 11.75 16.30 21.39
N LEU A 164 12.36 16.68 22.52
CA LEU A 164 13.49 17.62 22.57
C LEU A 164 14.73 17.03 21.87
N GLU A 165 15.09 15.79 22.18
CA GLU A 165 16.24 15.10 21.57
C GLU A 165 16.08 14.92 20.06
N SER A 166 14.84 14.74 19.58
CA SER A 166 14.55 14.61 18.15
C SER A 166 14.36 15.95 17.42
N GLY A 167 14.49 17.09 18.11
CA GLY A 167 14.30 18.42 17.51
C GLY A 167 12.86 18.72 17.08
N GLU A 168 11.88 17.99 17.61
CA GLU A 168 10.47 18.12 17.25
C GLU A 168 9.80 19.18 18.15
N ASN A 169 10.15 20.46 17.92
CA ASN A 169 9.74 21.59 18.79
C ASN A 169 8.21 21.72 18.92
N ARG A 170 7.48 21.62 17.80
CA ARG A 170 6.02 21.72 17.79
C ARG A 170 5.36 20.59 18.59
N LEU A 171 5.90 19.36 18.45
CA LEU A 171 5.44 18.20 19.21
C LEU A 171 5.72 18.35 20.71
N THR A 172 6.89 18.89 21.05
CA THR A 172 7.26 19.19 22.43
C THR A 172 6.24 20.13 23.09
N ILE A 173 5.82 21.19 22.39
CA ILE A 173 4.79 22.11 22.90
C ILE A 173 3.43 21.40 23.07
N ARG A 174 3.04 20.49 22.17
CA ARG A 174 1.81 19.69 22.36
C ARG A 174 1.88 18.85 23.62
N TYR A 175 3.01 18.20 23.90
CA TYR A 175 3.17 17.43 25.13
C TYR A 175 3.15 18.29 26.39
N TYR A 176 3.74 19.49 26.36
CA TYR A 176 3.59 20.46 27.46
C TYR A 176 2.12 20.86 27.68
N TYR A 177 1.35 21.10 26.61
CA TYR A 177 -0.05 21.46 26.72
C TYR A 177 -0.89 20.32 27.33
N LEU A 178 -0.71 19.09 26.84
CA LEU A 178 -1.39 17.92 27.41
C LEU A 178 -0.98 17.65 28.86
N TRP A 179 0.29 17.91 29.22
CA TRP A 179 0.75 17.81 30.60
C TRP A 179 0.11 18.88 31.50
N LEU A 180 -0.05 20.11 31.00
CA LEU A 180 -0.78 21.16 31.70
C LEU A 180 -2.22 20.72 32.00
N LEU A 181 -2.95 20.22 31.01
CA LEU A 181 -4.33 19.72 31.20
C LEU A 181 -4.39 18.58 32.23
N LYS A 182 -3.42 17.65 32.16
CA LYS A 182 -3.30 16.57 33.16
C LYS A 182 -3.16 17.15 34.57
N LYS A 183 -2.28 18.14 34.75
CA LYS A 183 -2.04 18.77 36.06
C LYS A 183 -3.24 19.57 36.57
N MET A 184 -3.90 20.31 35.70
CA MET A 184 -5.11 21.03 36.07
C MET A 184 -6.24 20.08 36.46
N SER A 185 -6.38 18.96 35.76
CA SER A 185 -7.37 17.93 36.09
C SER A 185 -7.04 17.20 37.41
N GLU A 186 -5.77 16.84 37.65
CA GLU A 186 -5.31 16.26 38.92
C GLU A 186 -5.60 17.18 40.12
N ASN A 187 -5.57 18.50 39.91
CA ASN A 187 -5.87 19.52 40.92
C ASN A 187 -7.33 19.97 40.93
N HIS A 188 -8.23 19.27 40.22
CA HIS A 188 -9.67 19.56 40.15
C HIS A 188 -10.01 20.98 39.67
N LEU A 189 -9.11 21.60 38.90
CA LEU A 189 -9.32 22.92 38.27
C LEU A 189 -10.17 22.79 37.01
N ILE A 190 -10.09 21.64 36.34
CA ILE A 190 -10.88 21.27 35.17
C ILE A 190 -11.28 19.79 35.25
N GLU A 191 -12.32 19.42 34.54
CA GLU A 191 -12.73 18.03 34.30
C GLU A 191 -12.30 17.60 32.89
N TRP A 192 -11.26 16.78 32.79
CA TRP A 192 -10.71 16.33 31.52
C TRP A 192 -11.71 15.49 30.71
N ASP A 193 -11.92 15.89 29.45
CA ASP A 193 -12.66 15.14 28.43
C ASP A 193 -12.04 15.38 27.04
N VAL A 194 -11.81 14.30 26.29
CA VAL A 194 -11.22 14.40 24.95
C VAL A 194 -12.07 15.19 23.95
N GLU A 195 -13.38 15.30 24.17
CA GLU A 195 -14.30 16.04 23.29
C GLU A 195 -14.39 17.53 23.62
N LYS A 196 -13.83 17.98 24.76
CA LYS A 196 -13.85 19.39 25.17
C LYS A 196 -12.81 20.22 24.42
N THR A 197 -13.19 21.44 24.09
CA THR A 197 -12.32 22.45 23.49
C THR A 197 -11.52 23.22 24.55
N ASN A 198 -10.47 23.92 24.12
CA ASN A 198 -9.70 24.81 25.00
C ASN A 198 -10.56 25.92 25.62
N SER A 199 -11.62 26.35 24.92
CA SER A 199 -12.58 27.32 25.45
C SER A 199 -13.47 26.71 26.53
N ASP A 200 -13.90 25.45 26.37
CA ASP A 200 -14.68 24.74 27.40
C ASP A 200 -13.89 24.65 28.70
N TYR A 201 -12.62 24.26 28.63
CA TYR A 201 -11.73 24.24 29.79
C TYR A 201 -11.54 25.62 30.43
N LEU A 202 -11.45 26.68 29.63
CA LEU A 202 -11.31 28.04 30.14
C LEU A 202 -12.52 28.47 30.99
N TYR A 203 -13.73 28.00 30.67
CA TYR A 203 -14.96 28.32 31.42
C TYR A 203 -15.07 27.58 32.76
N GLU A 204 -14.35 26.48 32.94
CA GLU A 204 -14.34 25.70 34.19
C GLU A 204 -13.45 26.33 35.27
N ILE A 205 -12.42 27.06 34.85
CA ILE A 205 -11.44 27.66 35.77
C ILE A 205 -12.07 28.84 36.51
N LYS A 206 -12.09 28.74 37.84
CA LYS A 206 -12.71 29.73 38.74
C LYS A 206 -11.78 30.84 39.18
N ASP A 207 -10.50 30.53 39.40
CA ASP A 207 -9.51 31.52 39.82
C ASP A 207 -9.08 32.38 38.64
N GLU A 208 -9.24 33.70 38.74
CA GLU A 208 -9.00 34.61 37.62
C GLU A 208 -7.53 34.61 37.18
N ALA A 209 -6.58 34.49 38.12
CA ALA A 209 -5.16 34.47 37.80
C ALA A 209 -4.74 33.17 37.08
N GLN A 210 -5.31 32.03 37.48
CA GLN A 210 -5.13 30.75 36.75
C GLN A 210 -5.81 30.77 35.39
N LYS A 211 -6.97 31.42 35.29
CA LYS A 211 -7.73 31.54 34.06
C LYS A 211 -7.00 32.38 33.01
N GLU A 212 -6.43 33.52 33.41
CA GLU A 212 -5.59 34.35 32.54
C GLU A 212 -4.33 33.59 32.06
N ASP A 213 -3.66 32.87 32.96
CA ASP A 213 -2.48 32.07 32.63
C ASP A 213 -2.83 30.95 31.63
N PHE A 214 -3.94 30.24 31.86
CA PHE A 214 -4.43 29.20 30.95
C PHE A 214 -4.86 29.77 29.59
N ALA A 215 -5.49 30.94 29.56
CA ALA A 215 -5.87 31.61 28.33
C ALA A 215 -4.64 31.93 27.46
N TYR A 216 -3.57 32.46 28.08
CA TYR A 216 -2.31 32.74 27.41
C TYR A 216 -1.66 31.46 26.85
N LEU A 217 -1.59 30.39 27.64
CA LEU A 217 -0.99 29.12 27.21
C LEU A 217 -1.82 28.43 26.12
N SER A 218 -3.14 28.52 26.17
CA SER A 218 -4.04 28.01 25.14
C SER A 218 -3.91 28.80 23.83
N TYR A 219 -3.76 30.12 23.92
CA TYR A 219 -3.44 30.95 22.75
C TYR A 219 -2.11 30.50 22.10
N LEU A 220 -1.06 30.34 22.92
CA LEU A 220 0.24 29.90 22.45
C LEU A 220 0.19 28.52 21.78
N TYR A 221 -0.48 27.56 22.41
CA TYR A 221 -0.68 26.22 21.85
C TYR A 221 -1.45 26.25 20.52
N ASN A 222 -2.56 26.97 20.46
CA ASN A 222 -3.38 27.06 19.24
C ASN A 222 -2.58 27.59 18.05
N ASN A 223 -1.82 28.67 18.27
CA ASN A 223 -0.99 29.25 17.22
C ASN A 223 0.16 28.32 16.82
N ILE A 224 0.86 27.72 17.78
CA ILE A 224 2.01 26.84 17.49
C ILE A 224 1.58 25.55 16.78
N TRP A 225 0.49 24.93 17.25
CA TRP A 225 0.08 23.62 16.78
C TRP A 225 -0.74 23.69 15.50
N TYR A 226 -1.72 24.60 15.43
CA TYR A 226 -2.63 24.73 14.29
C TYR A 226 -2.30 25.90 13.33
N GLY A 227 -1.55 26.91 13.77
CA GLY A 227 -1.35 28.16 13.03
C GLY A 227 -0.17 28.20 12.07
N GLU A 228 0.46 27.06 11.76
CA GLU A 228 1.66 26.96 10.90
C GLU A 228 2.83 27.90 11.25
N PHE A 229 2.88 28.45 12.46
CA PHE A 229 3.98 29.33 12.86
C PHE A 229 5.31 28.57 12.88
N GLU A 230 6.33 29.15 12.23
CA GLU A 230 7.71 28.69 12.37
C GLU A 230 8.21 29.05 13.77
N LEU A 231 8.68 28.03 14.49
CA LEU A 231 9.24 28.17 15.83
C LEU A 231 10.75 28.27 15.73
N ASP A 232 11.26 29.50 15.77
CA ASP A 232 12.67 29.72 16.03
C ASP A 232 13.03 29.31 17.48
N GLU A 233 14.33 29.15 17.74
CA GLU A 233 14.83 28.66 19.03
C GLU A 233 14.45 29.60 20.19
N ALA A 234 14.45 30.91 19.95
CA ALA A 234 14.12 31.92 20.96
C ALA A 234 12.64 31.87 21.35
N THR A 235 11.75 31.75 20.37
CA THR A 235 10.30 31.66 20.56
C THR A 235 9.93 30.33 21.20
N PHE A 236 10.58 29.24 20.78
CA PHE A 236 10.42 27.93 21.41
C PHE A 236 10.83 27.95 22.89
N ALA A 237 11.99 28.53 23.22
CA ALA A 237 12.44 28.66 24.60
C ALA A 237 11.47 29.48 25.46
N LYS A 238 10.95 30.60 24.94
CA LYS A 238 9.93 31.39 25.63
C LYS A 238 8.64 30.60 25.87
N ALA A 239 8.15 29.91 24.85
CA ALA A 239 6.95 29.09 24.92
C ALA A 239 7.10 27.97 25.97
N ARG A 240 8.20 27.21 25.88
CA ARG A 240 8.57 26.17 26.83
C ARG A 240 8.61 26.69 28.27
N ASN A 241 9.31 27.80 28.50
CA ASN A 241 9.44 28.39 29.84
C ASN A 241 8.09 28.82 30.43
N ALA A 242 7.15 29.30 29.59
CA ALA A 242 5.80 29.65 30.04
C ALA A 242 5.04 28.41 30.54
N PHE A 243 5.08 27.31 29.78
CA PHE A 243 4.46 26.04 30.19
C PHE A 243 5.10 25.47 31.47
N GLU A 244 6.43 25.39 31.53
CA GLU A 244 7.14 24.88 32.70
C GLU A 244 6.83 25.69 33.97
N LYS A 245 6.76 27.03 33.85
CA LYS A 245 6.41 27.91 34.96
C LYS A 245 5.00 27.65 35.48
N SER A 246 4.02 27.54 34.58
CA SER A 246 2.63 27.32 34.98
C SER A 246 2.41 25.94 35.60
N ILE A 247 3.00 24.88 35.01
CA ILE A 247 2.96 23.51 35.54
C ILE A 247 3.60 23.46 36.94
N LYS A 248 4.74 24.13 37.13
CA LYS A 248 5.39 24.22 38.45
C LYS A 248 4.54 24.98 39.46
N LYS A 249 3.83 26.04 39.04
CA LYS A 249 2.92 26.80 39.90
C LYS A 249 1.75 25.92 40.38
N ILE A 250 1.17 25.11 39.49
CA ILE A 250 0.06 24.20 39.82
C ILE A 250 0.49 23.09 40.78
N ASN A 251 1.70 22.55 40.65
CA ASN A 251 2.20 21.50 41.56
C ASN A 251 2.55 22.00 42.97
N ASN A 252 2.74 23.31 43.16
CA ASN A 252 3.20 23.91 44.41
C ASN A 252 2.08 24.63 45.19
N GLY A 253 0.86 24.65 44.66
CA GLY A 253 -0.33 25.19 45.34
C GLY A 253 -1.16 24.07 45.95
#